data_AF-A0A511RK94-F1
#
_entry.id   AF-A0A511RK94-F1
#
_cell.length_a   1.000
_cell.length_b   1.000
_cell.length_c   1.000
_cell.angle_alpha   90.00
_cell.angle_beta   90.00
_cell.angle_gamma   90.00
#
_symmetry.space_group_name_H-M   'P 1'
#
loop_
_entity.id
_entity.type
_entity.pdbx_description
1 polymer ?
#
loop_
_entity_poly.entity_id
_entity_poly.type
_entity_poly.pdbx_seq_one_letter_code
_entity_poly.pdbx_strand_id
1 'polypeptide(L)'
;MISSHEIAQMVGAIIIYGFFFVLTAGLYAMFYAMGRLFERPWLVKLSYLFAAAEVLSAAGMVATGYLDRFWVNLILFSAVAYLFIPQGMWWVVVNFHAEYEPEEHVH
;
A
#
# COMPACT_ATOMS: atom_id res chain seq x y z
N MET A 1 0.33 -37.08 -0.32
CA MET A 1 -0.58 -36.60 0.75
C MET A 1 0.14 -35.45 1.40
N ILE A 2 -0.39 -34.22 1.34
CA ILE A 2 0.27 -33.05 1.95
C ILE A 2 0.24 -33.25 3.47
N SER A 3 1.37 -33.08 4.13
CA SER A 3 1.48 -33.19 5.58
C SER A 3 0.89 -31.96 6.27
N SER A 4 0.42 -32.12 7.51
CA SER A 4 -0.05 -30.99 8.33
C SER A 4 1.04 -29.93 8.54
N HIS A 5 2.31 -30.34 8.54
CA HIS A 5 3.45 -29.44 8.66
C HIS A 5 3.62 -28.54 7.42
N GLU A 6 3.49 -29.11 6.22
CA GLU A 6 3.56 -28.34 4.97
C GLU A 6 2.41 -27.33 4.88
N ILE A 7 1.18 -27.72 5.24
CA ILE A 7 0.04 -26.78 5.29
C ILE A 7 0.32 -25.62 6.25
N ALA A 8 0.87 -25.91 7.43
CA ALA A 8 1.20 -24.87 8.41
C ALA A 8 2.27 -23.88 7.88
N GLN A 9 3.28 -24.39 7.17
CA GLN A 9 4.28 -23.53 6.52
C GLN A 9 3.67 -22.68 5.39
N MET A 10 2.81 -23.27 4.56
CA MET A 10 2.10 -22.58 3.48
C MET A 10 1.29 -21.41 4.03
N VAL A 11 0.43 -21.69 5.01
CA VAL A 11 -0.44 -20.69 5.63
C VAL A 11 0.38 -19.63 6.35
N GLY A 12 1.41 -20.04 7.10
CA GLY A 12 2.29 -19.12 7.82
C GLY A 12 2.99 -18.13 6.89
N ALA A 13 3.55 -18.61 5.77
CA ALA A 13 4.21 -17.75 4.79
C ALA A 13 3.25 -16.71 4.18
N ILE A 14 2.06 -17.16 3.75
CA ILE A 14 1.04 -16.27 3.16
C ILE A 14 0.59 -15.22 4.17
N ILE A 15 0.33 -15.60 5.44
CA ILE A 15 -0.08 -14.66 6.48
C ILE A 15 1.01 -13.62 6.76
N ILE A 16 2.27 -14.04 6.87
CA ILE A 16 3.38 -13.13 7.17
C ILE A 16 3.55 -12.12 6.04
N TYR A 17 3.63 -12.57 4.79
CA TYR A 17 3.77 -11.66 3.66
C TYR A 17 2.53 -10.79 3.46
N GLY A 18 1.32 -11.33 3.65
CA GLY A 18 0.07 -10.57 3.59
C GLY A 18 -0.02 -9.50 4.66
N PHE A 19 0.41 -9.80 5.89
CA PHE A 19 0.50 -8.83 6.97
C PHE A 19 1.45 -7.69 6.62
N PHE A 20 2.67 -8.01 6.17
CA PHE A 20 3.63 -6.99 5.78
C PHE A 20 3.16 -6.18 4.57
N PHE A 21 2.50 -6.81 3.60
CA PHE A 21 1.91 -6.13 2.46
C PHE A 21 0.93 -5.04 2.89
N VAL A 22 -0.07 -5.39 3.71
CA VAL A 22 -1.07 -4.40 4.19
C VAL A 22 -0.44 -3.35 5.11
N LEU A 23 0.45 -3.76 6.02
CA LEU A 23 1.12 -2.84 6.95
C LEU A 23 1.95 -1.80 6.20
N THR A 24 2.75 -2.25 5.23
CA THR A 24 3.64 -1.36 4.46
C THR A 24 2.87 -0.45 3.50
N ALA A 25 1.79 -0.93 2.87
CA ALA A 25 0.87 -0.09 2.11
C ALA A 25 0.25 1.03 2.98
N GLY A 26 -0.18 0.67 4.19
CA GLY A 26 -0.72 1.63 5.17
C GLY A 26 0.32 2.66 5.61
N LEU A 27 1.54 2.22 5.95
CA LEU A 27 2.64 3.12 6.30
C LEU A 27 3.02 4.03 5.13
N TYR A 28 3.05 3.50 3.90
CA TYR A 28 3.27 4.30 2.70
C TYR A 28 2.25 5.43 2.59
N ALA A 29 0.95 5.10 2.66
CA ALA A 29 -0.12 6.10 2.61
C ALA A 29 -0.01 7.14 3.72
N MET A 30 0.23 6.71 4.97
CA MET A 30 0.34 7.57 6.14
C MET A 30 1.53 8.55 6.02
N PHE A 31 2.74 8.05 5.73
CA PHE A 31 3.93 8.89 5.62
C PHE A 31 3.87 9.81 4.40
N TYR A 32 3.25 9.35 3.31
CA TYR A 32 3.01 10.19 2.14
C TYR A 32 2.10 11.36 2.51
N ALA A 33 0.91 11.09 3.07
CA ALA A 33 -0.04 12.12 3.47
C ALA A 33 0.56 13.08 4.51
N MET A 34 1.26 12.56 5.53
CA MET A 34 1.92 13.37 6.55
C MET A 34 3.04 14.24 5.97
N GLY A 35 3.82 13.71 5.03
CA GLY A 35 4.86 14.48 4.34
C GLY A 35 4.30 15.60 3.46
N ARG A 36 3.13 15.39 2.87
CA ARG A 36 2.42 16.42 2.12
C ARG A 36 1.78 17.47 3.05
N LEU A 37 1.14 17.03 4.14
CA LEU A 37 0.46 17.90 5.11
C LEU A 37 1.44 18.83 5.85
N PHE A 38 2.60 18.32 6.25
CA PHE A 38 3.61 19.10 6.98
C PHE A 38 4.69 19.72 6.09
N GLU A 39 4.53 19.65 4.77
CA GLU A 39 5.49 20.15 3.78
C GLU A 39 6.92 19.62 4.00
N ARG A 40 7.03 18.36 4.45
CA ARG A 40 8.31 17.69 4.73
C ARG A 40 8.63 16.71 3.60
N PRO A 41 9.46 17.08 2.61
CA PRO A 41 9.74 16.23 1.45
C PRO A 41 10.48 14.94 1.81
N TRP A 42 11.20 14.93 2.94
CA TRP A 42 11.89 13.73 3.40
C TRP A 42 10.91 12.63 3.87
N LEU A 43 9.74 12.99 4.42
CA LEU A 43 8.70 12.03 4.80
C LEU A 43 8.09 11.36 3.56
N VAL A 44 7.90 12.14 2.49
CA VAL A 44 7.45 11.61 1.19
C VAL A 44 8.50 10.66 0.60
N LYS A 45 9.79 10.98 0.71
CA LYS A 45 10.86 10.06 0.27
C LYS A 45 10.89 8.78 1.11
N LEU A 46 10.74 8.90 2.43
CA LEU A 46 10.65 7.77 3.34
C LEU A 46 9.44 6.88 3.03
N SER A 47 8.30 7.48 2.66
CA SER A 47 7.09 6.72 2.34
C SER A 47 7.32 5.75 1.18
N TYR A 48 8.11 6.14 0.17
CA TYR A 48 8.46 5.25 -0.94
C TYR A 48 9.32 4.04 -0.54
N LEU A 49 10.00 4.06 0.62
CA LEU A 49 10.64 2.85 1.14
C LEU A 49 9.59 1.82 1.58
N PHE A 50 8.48 2.27 2.17
CA PHE A 50 7.36 1.38 2.49
C PHE A 50 6.63 0.90 1.24
N ALA A 51 6.51 1.74 0.21
CA ALA A 51 6.01 1.31 -1.10
C ALA A 51 6.88 0.19 -1.72
N ALA A 52 8.20 0.29 -1.61
CA ALA A 52 9.10 -0.77 -2.05
C ALA A 52 8.92 -2.06 -1.21
N ALA A 53 8.78 -1.92 0.12
CA ALA A 53 8.55 -3.06 1.02
C ALA A 53 7.20 -3.76 0.75
N GLU A 54 6.18 -3.00 0.35
CA GLU A 54 4.89 -3.53 -0.11
C GLU A 54 5.07 -4.41 -1.35
N VAL A 55 5.75 -3.90 -2.37
CA VAL A 55 6.04 -4.66 -3.60
C VAL A 55 6.84 -5.93 -3.29
N LEU A 56 7.82 -5.85 -2.39
CA LEU A 56 8.58 -7.03 -1.94
C LEU A 56 7.69 -8.04 -1.21
N SER A 57 6.73 -7.59 -0.40
CA SER A 57 5.79 -8.46 0.29
C SER A 57 4.84 -9.16 -0.68
N ALA A 58 4.34 -8.43 -1.69
CA ALA A 58 3.55 -8.99 -2.77
C ALA A 58 4.33 -10.04 -3.57
N ALA A 59 5.59 -9.73 -3.94
CA ALA A 59 6.48 -10.67 -4.60
C ALA A 59 6.73 -11.92 -3.74
N GLY A 60 6.89 -11.76 -2.42
CA GLY A 60 7.00 -12.86 -1.47
C GLY A 60 5.79 -13.78 -1.49
N MET A 61 4.56 -13.23 -1.46
CA MET A 61 3.33 -14.04 -1.58
C MET A 61 3.27 -14.82 -2.89
N VAL A 62 3.57 -14.17 -4.01
CA VAL A 62 3.53 -14.81 -5.34
C VAL A 62 4.61 -15.90 -5.46
N ALA A 63 5.80 -15.66 -4.93
CA ALA A 63 6.91 -16.60 -4.95
C ALA A 63 6.66 -17.88 -4.13
N THR A 64 5.68 -17.89 -3.22
CA THR A 64 5.33 -19.10 -2.47
C THR A 64 4.84 -20.25 -3.36
N GLY A 65 4.25 -19.94 -4.52
CA GLY A 65 3.69 -20.95 -5.43
C GLY A 65 2.44 -21.67 -4.91
N TYR A 66 1.91 -21.27 -3.74
CA TYR A 66 0.73 -21.89 -3.12
C TYR A 66 -0.59 -21.27 -3.56
N LEU A 67 -0.52 -20.15 -4.28
CA LEU A 67 -1.67 -19.39 -4.73
C LEU A 67 -2.02 -19.76 -6.17
N ASP A 68 -3.32 -19.85 -6.45
CA ASP A 68 -3.78 -19.97 -7.83
C ASP A 68 -3.58 -18.66 -8.61
N ARG A 69 -3.82 -18.73 -9.92
CA ARG A 69 -3.63 -17.59 -10.83
C ARG A 69 -4.56 -16.42 -10.50
N PHE A 70 -5.76 -16.67 -9.98
CA PHE A 70 -6.68 -15.60 -9.61
C PHE A 70 -6.12 -14.79 -8.44
N TRP A 71 -5.65 -15.46 -7.38
CA TRP A 71 -5.07 -14.79 -6.20
C TRP A 71 -3.77 -14.06 -6.53
N VAL A 72 -2.91 -14.66 -7.36
CA VAL A 72 -1.69 -13.98 -7.84
C VAL A 72 -2.03 -12.69 -8.57
N ASN A 73 -2.99 -12.74 -9.51
CA ASN A 73 -3.41 -11.55 -10.26
C ASN A 73 -4.01 -10.48 -9.34
N LEU A 74 -4.82 -10.89 -8.35
CA LEU A 74 -5.41 -9.98 -7.38
C LEU A 74 -4.34 -9.27 -6.54
N ILE A 75 -3.34 -10.00 -6.05
CA ILE A 75 -2.22 -9.44 -5.28
C ILE A 75 -1.42 -8.46 -6.14
N LEU A 76 -1.07 -8.85 -7.36
CA LEU A 76 -0.29 -7.99 -8.26
C LEU A 76 -1.06 -6.71 -8.62
N PHE A 77 -2.36 -6.84 -8.93
CA PHE A 77 -3.23 -5.69 -9.17
C PHE A 77 -3.30 -4.79 -7.92
N SER A 78 -3.46 -5.38 -6.74
CA SER A 78 -3.57 -4.62 -5.49
C SER A 78 -2.27 -3.88 -5.18
N ALA A 79 -1.11 -4.52 -5.37
CA ALA A 79 0.19 -3.88 -5.20
C ALA A 79 0.34 -2.68 -6.13
N VAL A 80 -0.05 -2.82 -7.40
CA VAL A 80 -0.02 -1.70 -8.35
C VAL A 80 -1.00 -0.61 -7.93
N ALA A 81 -2.23 -0.94 -7.54
CA ALA A 81 -3.23 0.04 -7.13
C ALA A 81 -2.78 0.84 -5.91
N TYR A 82 -2.26 0.18 -4.87
CA TYR A 82 -1.81 0.83 -3.65
C TYR A 82 -0.59 1.75 -3.85
N LEU A 83 0.23 1.53 -4.88
CA LEU A 83 1.28 2.48 -5.26
C LEU A 83 0.77 3.84 -5.74
N PHE A 84 -0.48 3.90 -6.24
CA PHE A 84 -1.07 5.13 -6.79
C PHE A 84 -2.15 5.73 -5.90
N ILE A 85 -2.74 4.95 -4.98
CA ILE A 85 -3.82 5.40 -4.11
C ILE A 85 -3.42 6.62 -3.27
N PRO A 86 -2.25 6.71 -2.60
CA PRO A 86 -1.91 7.88 -1.80
C PRO A 86 -1.82 9.18 -2.60
N GLN A 87 -1.25 9.15 -3.82
CA GLN A 87 -1.15 10.29 -4.71
C GLN A 87 -2.53 10.68 -5.25
N GLY A 88 -3.31 9.70 -5.70
CA GLY A 88 -4.66 9.92 -6.22
C GLY A 88 -5.60 10.50 -5.16
N MET A 89 -5.61 9.91 -3.96
CA MET A 89 -6.41 10.41 -2.84
C MET A 89 -5.96 11.80 -2.39
N TRP A 90 -4.66 12.07 -2.35
CA TRP A 90 -4.17 13.42 -2.06
C TRP A 90 -4.68 14.44 -3.09
N TRP A 91 -4.59 14.11 -4.38
CA TRP A 91 -5.11 14.96 -5.45
C TRP A 91 -6.61 15.20 -5.30
N VAL A 92 -7.40 14.15 -5.04
CA VAL A 92 -8.85 14.28 -4.77
C VAL A 92 -9.08 15.24 -3.59
N VAL A 93 -8.45 15.01 -2.45
CA VAL A 93 -8.64 15.84 -1.24
C VAL A 93 -8.34 17.32 -1.50
N VAL A 94 -7.23 17.62 -2.20
CA VAL A 94 -6.83 19.00 -2.50
C VAL A 94 -7.81 19.69 -3.46
N ASN A 95 -8.24 19.02 -4.53
CA ASN A 95 -9.19 19.63 -5.48
C ASN A 95 -10.56 19.85 -4.86
N PHE A 96 -11.03 18.90 -4.04
CA PHE A 96 -12.29 19.08 -3.31
C PHE A 96 -12.20 20.25 -2.33
N HIS A 97 -11.09 20.46 -1.62
CA HIS A 97 -10.98 21.65 -0.74
C HIS A 97 -10.93 22.95 -1.55
N ALA A 98 -10.21 22.98 -2.68
CA ALA A 98 -10.13 24.16 -3.54
C ALA A 98 -11.48 24.55 -4.17
N GLU A 99 -12.36 23.58 -4.44
CA GLU A 99 -13.68 23.82 -5.03
C GLU A 99 -14.72 24.29 -3.98
N TYR A 100 -14.54 23.93 -2.71
CA TYR A 100 -15.49 24.23 -1.63
C TYR A 100 -15.08 25.38 -0.69
N GLU A 101 -13.86 25.90 -0.78
CA GLU A 101 -13.44 27.18 -0.15
C GLU A 101 -13.31 28.29 -1.21
N PRO A 102 -14.43 28.86 -1.73
CA PRO A 102 -14.36 30.09 -2.49
C PRO A 102 -14.05 31.23 -1.52
N GLU A 103 -12.81 31.73 -1.54
CA GLU A 103 -12.39 33.02 -0.97
C GLU A 103 -13.20 33.54 0.23
N GLU A 104 -12.88 33.09 1.45
CA GLU A 104 -13.22 33.85 2.66
C GLU A 104 -12.27 35.06 2.80
N HIS A 105 -12.27 35.92 1.77
CA HIS A 105 -11.60 37.21 1.71
C HIS A 105 -12.52 38.26 1.09
N VAL A 106 -13.65 38.54 1.75
CA VAL A 106 -14.21 39.90 1.79
C VAL A 106 -14.92 40.09 3.15
N HIS A 107 -14.19 40.58 4.16
CA HIS A 107 -14.51 41.77 4.96
C HIS A 107 -13.49 41.98 6.09
#